data_AF-A0A0F9TKC7-F1
#
_entry.id   AF-A0A0F9TKC7-F1
#
_cell.length_a   1.000
_cell.length_b   1.000
_cell.length_c   1.000
_cell.angle_alpha   90.00
_cell.angle_beta   90.00
_cell.angle_gamma   90.00
#
_symmetry.space_group_name_H-M   'P 1'
#
loop_
_entity.id
_entity.type
_entity.pdbx_description
1 polymer ?
#
loop_
_entity_poly.entity_id
_entity_poly.type
_entity_poly.pdbx_seq_one_letter_code
_entity_poly.pdbx_strand_id
1 'polypeptide(L)'
;MTIYVDTPQPRSGKFNGYCHMMTDGDLQELHEFAVRIRVGLYFQNKPRYPHYDLSRTKRRLAVSLGAVEITPEEMVRRCVVEIEQE
;
A
#
# COMPACT_ATOMS: atom_id res chain seq x y z
N MET A 1 -8.12 -12.35 -0.85
CA MET A 1 -7.31 -11.16 -0.53
C MET A 1 -6.66 -10.60 -1.77
N THR A 2 -6.48 -9.29 -1.79
CA THR A 2 -5.81 -8.60 -2.89
C THR A 2 -4.81 -7.61 -2.33
N ILE A 3 -3.58 -7.63 -2.85
CA ILE A 3 -2.61 -6.57 -2.62
C ILE A 3 -2.92 -5.44 -3.58
N TYR A 4 -3.18 -4.26 -3.04
CA TYR A 4 -3.45 -3.06 -3.81
C TYR A 4 -2.28 -2.10 -3.74
N VAL A 5 -2.05 -1.41 -4.85
CA VAL A 5 -1.13 -0.27 -4.92
C VAL A 5 -1.85 0.93 -5.50
N ASP A 6 -1.71 2.10 -4.87
CA ASP A 6 -2.34 3.30 -5.40
C ASP A 6 -1.50 3.92 -6.53
N THR A 7 -2.15 4.78 -7.33
CA THR A 7 -1.43 5.65 -8.24
C THR A 7 -0.64 6.69 -7.46
N PRO A 8 0.62 6.98 -7.84
CA PRO A 8 1.42 8.00 -7.16
C PRO A 8 0.66 9.33 -7.12
N GLN A 9 0.48 9.88 -5.91
CA GLN A 9 -0.16 11.18 -5.78
C GLN A 9 0.75 12.26 -6.39
N PRO A 10 0.21 13.17 -7.21
CA PRO A 10 0.95 14.32 -7.71
C PRO A 10 1.22 15.27 -6.53
N ARG A 11 2.32 15.05 -5.81
CA ARG A 11 2.84 15.98 -4.80
C ARG A 11 3.91 16.86 -5.42
N SER A 12 3.87 18.16 -5.11
CA SER A 12 4.96 19.09 -5.42
C SER A 12 6.15 18.84 -4.48
N GLY A 13 7.38 18.98 -4.99
CA GLY A 13 8.62 18.82 -4.22
C GLY A 13 9.20 17.40 -4.18
N LYS A 14 10.09 17.14 -3.21
CA LYS A 14 10.90 15.90 -3.10
C LYS A 14 10.11 14.61 -2.86
N PHE A 15 8.80 14.71 -2.60
CA PHE A 15 7.91 13.58 -2.36
C PHE A 15 7.06 13.22 -3.58
N ASN A 16 7.42 13.71 -4.77
CA ASN A 16 6.76 13.37 -6.02
C ASN A 16 6.96 11.87 -6.34
N GLY A 17 5.88 11.10 -6.38
CA GLY A 17 5.91 9.71 -6.86
C GLY A 17 5.94 8.60 -5.81
N TYR A 18 5.67 8.90 -4.54
CA TYR A 18 5.38 7.85 -3.55
C TYR A 18 3.96 7.31 -3.74
N CYS A 19 3.82 6.03 -3.46
CA CYS A 19 2.59 5.26 -3.59
C CYS A 19 2.47 4.38 -2.35
N HIS A 20 1.27 3.95 -2.01
CA HIS A 20 1.00 3.09 -0.87
C HIS A 20 0.68 1.69 -1.37
N MET A 21 1.05 0.70 -0.56
CA MET A 21 0.65 -0.69 -0.74
C MET A 21 -0.13 -1.15 0.48
N MET A 22 -1.35 -1.64 0.25
CA MET A 22 -2.31 -2.08 1.27
C MET A 22 -2.95 -3.41 0.88
N THR A 23 -3.66 -4.02 1.82
CA THR A 23 -4.43 -5.26 1.61
C THR A 23 -5.84 -5.08 2.18
N ASP A 24 -6.82 -5.75 1.58
CA ASP A 24 -8.20 -5.86 2.09
C ASP A 24 -8.41 -7.10 2.97
N GLY A 25 -7.34 -7.76 3.38
CA GLY A 25 -7.42 -8.79 4.41
C GLY A 25 -6.19 -8.89 5.29
N ASP A 26 -5.61 -10.08 5.42
CA ASP A 26 -4.61 -10.37 6.47
C ASP A 26 -3.31 -9.57 6.28
N LEU A 27 -2.87 -8.97 7.38
CA LEU A 27 -1.64 -8.18 7.45
C LEU A 27 -0.38 -9.01 7.17
N GLN A 28 -0.38 -10.30 7.54
CA GLN A 28 0.70 -11.23 7.26
C GLN A 28 0.97 -11.36 5.75
N GLU A 29 -0.08 -11.43 4.92
CA GLU A 29 0.08 -11.49 3.47
C GLU A 29 0.71 -10.21 2.91
N LEU A 30 0.38 -9.04 3.50
CA LEU A 30 1.02 -7.77 3.14
C LEU A 30 2.53 -7.80 3.46
N HIS A 31 2.90 -8.35 4.61
CA HIS A 31 4.31 -8.51 4.99
C HIS A 31 5.06 -9.48 4.08
N GLU A 32 4.47 -10.63 3.75
CA GLU A 32 5.05 -11.61 2.83
C GLU A 32 5.25 -11.01 1.44
N PHE A 33 4.26 -10.25 0.94
CA PHE A 33 4.38 -9.55 -0.32
C PHE A 33 5.50 -8.50 -0.27
N ALA A 34 5.60 -7.73 0.81
CA ALA A 34 6.65 -6.73 1.01
C ALA A 34 8.07 -7.34 1.00
N VAL A 35 8.23 -8.56 1.54
CA VAL A 35 9.49 -9.32 1.43
C VAL A 35 9.80 -9.67 -0.03
N ARG A 36 8.81 -10.15 -0.79
CA ARG A 36 8.98 -10.50 -2.22
C ARG A 36 9.43 -9.30 -3.06
N ILE A 37 8.87 -8.12 -2.81
CA ILE A 37 9.26 -6.87 -3.50
C ILE A 37 10.43 -6.14 -2.82
N ARG A 38 10.99 -6.68 -1.74
CA ARG A 38 12.15 -6.16 -0.99
C ARG A 38 11.94 -4.72 -0.49
N VAL A 39 10.85 -4.49 0.27
CA VAL A 39 10.54 -3.23 0.98
C VAL A 39 10.13 -3.55 2.43
N GLY A 40 11.12 -3.83 3.28
CA GLY A 40 10.87 -4.16 4.68
C GLY A 40 10.75 -2.95 5.62
N LEU A 41 11.53 -1.89 5.39
CA LEU A 41 11.72 -0.80 6.35
C LEU A 41 10.66 0.32 6.31
N TYR A 42 9.73 0.24 5.36
CA TYR A 42 8.75 1.31 5.11
C TYR A 42 7.33 0.93 5.56
N PHE A 43 7.22 0.02 6.53
CA PHE A 43 5.94 -0.36 7.11
C PHE A 43 5.42 0.72 8.06
N GLN A 44 4.24 1.25 7.76
CA GLN A 44 3.49 2.17 8.60
C GLN A 44 2.44 1.39 9.37
N ASN A 45 2.76 1.03 10.62
CA ASN A 45 1.83 0.33 11.50
C ASN A 45 0.74 1.31 12.01
N LYS A 46 -0.28 1.53 11.20
CA LYS A 46 -1.43 2.39 11.52
C LYS A 46 -2.63 1.50 11.84
N PRO A 47 -3.30 1.66 12.99
CA PRO A 47 -4.42 0.80 13.40
C PRO A 47 -5.56 0.72 12.37
N ARG A 48 -5.78 1.79 11.60
CA ARG A 48 -6.86 1.88 10.60
C ARG A 48 -6.46 1.43 9.19
N TYR A 49 -5.19 1.51 8.87
CA TYR A 49 -4.70 1.38 7.49
C TYR A 49 -3.21 0.99 7.51
N PRO A 50 -2.86 -0.21 7.97
CA PRO A 50 -1.47 -0.65 7.91
C PRO A 50 -1.02 -0.72 6.45
N HIS A 51 0.11 -0.08 6.13
CA HIS A 51 0.55 0.04 4.74
C HIS A 51 2.07 0.12 4.60
N TYR A 52 2.53 -0.07 3.37
CA TYR A 52 3.92 0.20 2.98
C TYR A 52 4.00 1.41 2.06
N ASP A 53 4.97 2.28 2.32
CA ASP A 53 5.36 3.32 1.36
C ASP A 53 6.25 2.71 0.27
N LEU A 54 5.84 2.88 -0.99
CA LEU A 54 6.56 2.40 -2.17
C LEU A 54 7.10 3.57 -3.00
N SER A 55 8.30 3.38 -3.53
CA SER A 55 8.79 4.17 -4.66
C SER A 55 8.17 3.70 -5.98
N ARG A 56 8.21 4.55 -7.02
CA ARG A 56 7.71 4.20 -8.37
C ARG A 56 8.27 2.87 -8.90
N THR A 57 9.53 2.58 -8.63
CA THR A 57 10.19 1.33 -9.05
C THR A 57 9.60 0.13 -8.32
N LYS A 58 9.38 0.25 -7.01
CA LYS A 58 8.79 -0.82 -6.20
C LYS A 58 7.32 -1.06 -6.53
N ARG A 59 6.57 0.00 -6.82
CA ARG A 59 5.20 -0.12 -7.34
C ARG A 59 5.16 -0.91 -8.64
N ARG A 60 5.98 -0.58 -9.64
CA ARG A 60 6.03 -1.34 -10.90
C ARG A 60 6.32 -2.81 -10.67
N LEU A 61 7.24 -3.11 -9.76
CA LEU A 61 7.55 -4.49 -9.38
C LEU A 61 6.34 -5.17 -8.71
N ALA A 62 5.66 -4.49 -7.78
CA ALA A 62 4.45 -5.01 -7.14
C ALA A 62 3.38 -5.37 -8.17
N VAL A 63 3.10 -4.47 -9.12
CA VAL A 63 2.15 -4.71 -10.21
C VAL A 63 2.57 -5.92 -11.07
N SER A 64 3.85 -6.01 -11.44
CA SER A 64 4.35 -7.16 -12.22
C SER A 64 4.25 -8.50 -11.48
N LEU A 65 4.13 -8.48 -10.15
CA LEU A 65 3.95 -9.66 -9.31
C LEU A 65 2.48 -9.90 -8.91
N GLY A 66 1.54 -9.15 -9.48
CA GLY A 66 0.10 -9.35 -9.32
C GLY A 66 -0.61 -8.40 -8.36
N ALA A 67 0.04 -7.34 -7.89
CA ALA A 67 -0.66 -6.28 -7.15
C ALA A 67 -1.60 -5.50 -8.09
N VAL A 68 -2.79 -5.16 -7.59
CA VAL A 68 -3.83 -4.45 -8.35
C VAL A 68 -3.66 -2.94 -8.18
N GLU A 69 -3.55 -2.23 -9.31
CA GLU A 69 -3.50 -0.76 -9.32
C GLU A 69 -4.91 -0.19 -9.10
N ILE A 70 -5.04 0.68 -8.10
CA ILE A 70 -6.30 1.37 -7.79
C ILE A 70 -6.07 2.87 -7.55
N THR A 71 -7.16 3.65 -7.51
CA THR A 71 -7.08 5.05 -7.11
C THR A 71 -6.94 5.17 -5.58
N PRO A 72 -6.40 6.29 -5.06
CA PRO A 72 -6.35 6.54 -3.62
C PRO A 72 -7.74 6.48 -2.97
N GLU A 73 -8.78 6.94 -3.67
CA GLU A 73 -10.17 6.88 -3.18
C GLU A 73 -10.65 5.44 -3.00
N GLU A 74 -10.38 4.57 -3.99
CA GLU A 74 -10.73 3.15 -3.91
C GLU A 74 -9.92 2.43 -2.83
N MET A 75 -8.66 2.82 -2.63
CA MET A 75 -7.81 2.26 -1.57
C MET A 75 -8.39 2.56 -0.18
N VAL A 76 -8.81 3.81 0.05
CA VAL A 76 -9.48 4.19 1.29
C VAL A 76 -10.75 3.35 1.49
N ARG A 77 -11.56 3.22 0.45
CA ARG A 77 -12.83 2.47 0.52
C ARG A 77 -12.63 0.98 0.81
N ARG A 78 -11.56 0.36 0.30
CA ARG A 78 -11.33 -1.09 0.41
C ARG A 78 -10.50 -1.49 1.63
N CYS A 79 -9.53 -0.68 2.03
CA CYS A 79 -8.48 -1.10 2.96
C CYS A 79 -8.50 -0.35 4.30
N VAL A 80 -9.24 0.76 4.41
CA VAL A 80 -9.34 1.49 5.68
C VAL A 80 -10.47 0.90 6.50
N VAL A 81 -10.14 0.42 7.70
CA VAL A 81 -11.14 -0.05 8.65
C VAL A 81 -11.64 1.10 9.54
N GLU A 82 -12.94 1.07 9.85
CA GLU A 82 -13.51 1.88 10.93
C GLU A 82 -13.09 1.26 12.27
N ILE A 83 -12.63 2.10 13.19
CA ILE A 83 -12.41 1.67 14.58
C ILE A 83 -13.66 2.06 15.33
N GLU A 84 -14.32 1.10 15.97
CA GLU A 84 -15.29 1.43 16.99
C GLU A 84 -14.54 2.15 18.11
N GLN A 85 -14.85 3.43 18.27
CA GLN A 85 -14.30 4.23 19.35
C GLN A 85 -14.90 3.69 20.66
N GLU A 86 -14.09 2.98 21.44
CA GLU A 86 -14.43 2.57 22.82
C GLU A 86 -14.47 3.78 23.76
#